data_AF-A0A8T1GU35-F1
#
_entry.id   AF-A0A8T1GU35-F1
#
_cell.length_a   1.000
_cell.length_b   1.000
_cell.length_c   1.000
_cell.angle_alpha   90.00
_cell.angle_beta   90.00
_cell.angle_gamma   90.00
#
_symmetry.space_group_name_H-M   'P 1'
#
loop_
_entity.id
_entity.type
_entity.pdbx_description
1 polymer ?
#
loop_
_entity_poly.entity_id
_entity_poly.type
_entity_poly.pdbx_seq_one_letter_code
_entity_poly.pdbx_strand_id
1 'polypeptide(L)' 'MEYKHGAENQPMDGNPSMRGPSESATHIARADGPHLSDPVWEALQRLATVIGEAAVATMLRTLSPTEQHGVALGFIVKEQ' A
#
# COMPACT_ATOMS: atom_id res chain seq x y z
N MET A 1 -51.12 -24.44 -16.83
CA MET A 1 -50.61 -23.98 -15.53
C MET A 1 -49.79 -22.74 -15.78
N GLU A 2 -50.39 -21.57 -15.55
CA GLU A 2 -49.65 -20.30 -15.53
C GLU A 2 -49.19 -20.04 -14.10
N TYR A 3 -47.89 -19.79 -13.91
CA TYR A 3 -47.37 -19.18 -12.70
C TYR A 3 -46.58 -17.94 -13.14
N LYS A 4 -47.19 -16.77 -12.94
CA LYS A 4 -46.58 -15.45 -13.11
C LYS A 4 -45.57 -15.26 -11.97
N HIS A 5 -44.27 -15.22 -12.24
CA HIS A 5 -43.27 -14.78 -11.27
C HIS A 5 -42.80 -13.38 -11.66
N GLY A 6 -43.41 -12.38 -11.03
CA GLY A 6 -42.88 -11.02 -11.00
C GLY A 6 -41.96 -10.86 -9.79
N ALA A 7 -40.71 -10.47 -10.05
CA ALA A 7 -39.82 -9.79 -9.10
C ALA A 7 -38.69 -9.15 -9.92
N GLU A 8 -39.06 -8.03 -10.50
CA GLU A 8 -38.20 -6.98 -10.98
C GLU A 8 -37.19 -6.49 -9.91
N ASN A 9 -35.99 -6.14 -10.39
CA ASN A 9 -35.01 -5.21 -9.78
C ASN A 9 -34.12 -5.72 -8.63
N GLN A 10 -32.94 -6.26 -8.98
CA GLN A 10 -31.72 -5.93 -8.24
C GLN A 10 -30.62 -5.56 -9.26
N PRO A 11 -30.17 -4.29 -9.31
CA PRO A 11 -28.83 -4.03 -9.82
C PRO A 11 -27.87 -4.68 -8.83
N MET A 12 -27.03 -5.59 -9.31
CA MET A 12 -25.88 -6.02 -8.51
C MET A 12 -24.91 -4.83 -8.50
N ASP A 13 -25.12 -3.99 -7.49
CA ASP A 13 -24.30 -2.85 -7.13
C ASP A 13 -22.86 -3.32 -6.92
N GLY A 14 -21.91 -2.57 -7.51
CA GLY A 14 -20.49 -2.66 -7.18
C GLY A 14 -19.78 -3.92 -7.65
N ASN A 15 -19.46 -4.02 -8.95
CA ASN A 15 -18.22 -4.69 -9.28
C ASN A 15 -17.09 -3.74 -8.85
N PRO A 16 -16.27 -4.09 -7.84
CA PRO A 16 -15.17 -3.24 -7.40
C PRO A 16 -14.28 -2.99 -8.61
N SER A 17 -14.20 -1.70 -8.96
CA SER A 17 -13.20 -1.07 -9.81
C SER A 17 -12.09 -2.06 -10.15
N MET A 18 -12.09 -2.48 -11.42
CA MET A 18 -11.03 -3.24 -12.08
C MET A 18 -9.72 -2.84 -11.42
N ARG A 19 -9.23 -3.67 -10.49
CA ARG A 19 -7.89 -3.55 -9.93
C ARG A 19 -7.02 -3.53 -11.17
N GLY A 20 -6.49 -2.34 -11.45
CA GLY A 20 -5.67 -2.09 -12.64
C GLY A 20 -4.59 -3.15 -12.74
N PRO A 21 -4.03 -3.35 -13.94
CA PRO A 21 -3.11 -4.44 -14.22
C PRO A 21 -2.12 -4.49 -13.07
N SER A 22 -1.94 -5.68 -12.50
CA SER A 22 -0.90 -5.97 -11.53
C SER A 22 0.44 -5.63 -12.16
N GLU A 23 0.78 -4.35 -12.17
CA GLU A 23 2.14 -3.87 -12.13
C GLU A 23 2.68 -4.59 -10.92
N SER A 24 3.69 -5.43 -11.16
CA SER A 24 4.39 -6.21 -10.16
C SER A 24 4.92 -5.26 -9.08
N ALA A 25 4.02 -4.87 -8.17
CA ALA A 25 4.24 -4.03 -7.04
C ALA A 25 5.18 -4.86 -6.18
N THR A 26 6.43 -4.43 -6.12
CA THR A 26 7.38 -4.94 -5.15
C THR A 26 6.86 -4.46 -3.80
N HIS A 27 5.83 -5.12 -3.29
CA HIS A 27 5.06 -4.67 -2.14
C HIS A 27 5.93 -4.79 -0.91
N ILE A 28 6.11 -3.69 -0.19
CA ILE A 28 6.94 -3.65 1.00
C ILE A 28 6.11 -4.16 2.17
N ALA A 29 6.45 -5.33 2.69
CA ALA A 29 5.71 -5.94 3.79
C ALA A 29 6.33 -5.55 5.13
N ARG A 30 5.51 -5.57 6.20
CA ARG A 30 6.02 -5.39 7.58
C ARG A 30 7.17 -6.38 7.91
N ALA A 31 7.20 -7.53 7.23
CA ALA A 31 8.26 -8.52 7.33
C ALA A 31 9.62 -8.05 6.81
N ASP A 32 9.66 -7.07 5.89
CA ASP A 32 10.90 -6.45 5.40
C ASP A 32 11.52 -5.48 6.43
N GLY A 33 10.73 -5.05 7.41
CA GLY A 33 11.16 -4.11 8.45
C GLY A 33 10.54 -4.37 9.82
N PRO A 34 10.74 -5.56 10.43
CA PRO A 34 10.14 -5.92 11.72
C PRO A 34 10.68 -5.07 12.88
N HIS A 35 11.83 -4.42 12.70
CA HIS A 35 12.46 -3.54 13.68
C HIS A 35 11.99 -2.08 13.59
N LEU A 36 11.17 -1.76 12.59
CA LEU A 36 10.70 -0.39 12.36
C LEU A 36 9.48 -0.12 13.24
N SER A 37 9.50 1.00 13.96
CA SER A 37 8.33 1.49 14.70
C SER A 37 7.19 1.82 13.74
N ASP A 38 5.93 1.68 14.17
CA ASP A 38 4.74 2.05 13.39
C ASP A 38 4.80 3.43 12.71
N PRO A 39 5.19 4.54 13.37
CA PRO A 39 5.29 5.84 12.70
C PRO A 39 6.35 5.89 11.59
N VAL A 40 7.45 5.15 11.76
CA VAL A 40 8.51 5.03 10.75
C VAL A 40 8.05 4.18 9.57
N TRP A 41 7.29 3.12 9.84
CA TRP A 41 6.69 2.27 8.83
C TRP A 41 5.66 3.02 7.98
N GLU A 42 4.77 3.78 8.62
CA GLU A 42 3.80 4.66 7.95
C GLU A 42 4.48 5.69 7.03
N ALA A 43 5.54 6.32 7.53
CA ALA A 43 6.33 7.28 6.75
C ALA A 43 7.01 6.63 5.54
N LEU A 44 7.50 5.39 5.68
CA LEU A 44 8.10 4.64 4.58
C LEU A 44 7.07 4.21 3.53
N GLN A 45 5.87 3.80 3.94
CA GLN A 45 4.78 3.52 3.01
C GLN A 45 4.38 4.77 2.22
N ARG A 46 4.30 5.92 2.89
CA ARG A 46 4.05 7.21 2.22
C ARG A 46 5.19 7.61 1.30
N LEU A 47 6.44 7.47 1.74
CA LEU A 47 7.60 7.68 0.89
C LEU A 47 7.54 6.78 -0.35
N ALA A 48 7.09 5.53 -0.20
CA ALA A 48 6.91 4.60 -1.30
C ALA A 48 5.82 5.04 -2.29
N THR A 49 4.80 5.79 -1.85
CA THR A 49 3.86 6.44 -2.79
C THR A 49 4.49 7.62 -3.55
N VAL A 50 5.49 8.29 -2.98
CA VAL A 50 6.16 9.45 -3.58
C VAL A 50 7.26 9.04 -4.57
N ILE A 51 8.11 8.08 -4.20
CA ILE A 51 9.29 7.66 -4.99
C ILE A 51 9.17 6.24 -5.57
N GLY A 52 8.10 5.52 -5.25
CA GLY A 52 7.86 4.14 -5.67
C GLY A 52 8.32 3.10 -4.65
N GLU A 53 7.56 2.01 -4.54
CA GLU A 53 7.88 0.90 -3.63
C GLU A 53 9.21 0.23 -3.97
N ALA A 54 9.55 0.06 -5.26
CA ALA A 54 10.82 -0.55 -5.65
C ALA A 54 12.04 0.24 -5.17
N ALA A 55 11.94 1.58 -5.14
CA ALA A 55 12.99 2.45 -4.61
C ALA A 55 13.12 2.29 -3.10
N VAL A 56 12.00 2.31 -2.36
CA VAL A 56 12.02 2.13 -0.91
C VAL A 56 12.44 0.70 -0.51
N ALA A 57 12.03 -0.34 -1.24
CA ALA A 57 12.49 -1.71 -1.03
C ALA A 57 13.99 -1.87 -1.27
N THR A 58 14.52 -1.17 -2.28
CA THR A 58 15.97 -1.10 -2.51
C THR A 58 16.67 -0.39 -1.35
N MET A 59 16.11 0.72 -0.87
CA MET A 59 16.64 1.43 0.30
C MET A 59 16.60 0.56 1.56
N LEU A 60 15.55 -0.23 1.80
CA LEU A 60 15.51 -1.17 2.93
C LEU A 60 16.57 -2.27 2.81
N ARG A 61 16.87 -2.72 1.58
CA ARG A 61 17.92 -3.71 1.32
C ARG A 61 19.33 -3.14 1.48
N THR A 62 19.55 -1.86 1.15
CA THR A 62 20.89 -1.25 1.14
C THR A 62 21.22 -0.49 2.42
N LEU A 63 20.23 0.09 3.08
CA LEU A 63 20.41 0.94 4.26
C LEU A 63 20.35 0.12 5.55
N SER A 64 21.20 0.48 6.49
CA SER A 64 21.18 -0.07 7.85
C SER A 64 19.91 0.38 8.60
N PRO A 65 19.44 -0.35 9.63
CA PRO A 65 18.26 0.04 10.40
C PRO A 65 18.27 1.49 10.91
N THR A 66 19.44 1.98 11.32
CA THR A 66 19.63 3.38 11.76
C THR A 66 19.44 4.38 10.61
N GLU A 67 19.91 4.06 9.42
CA GLU A 67 19.79 4.91 8.23
C GLU A 67 18.35 4.92 7.71
N GLN A 68 17.67 3.77 7.73
CA GLN A 68 16.24 3.68 7.43
C GLN A 68 15.42 4.57 8.37
N HIS A 69 15.75 4.57 9.66
CA HIS A 69 15.13 5.44 10.64
C HIS A 69 15.38 6.92 10.34
N GLY A 70 16.62 7.28 9.96
CA GLY A 70 16.98 8.65 9.58
C GLY A 70 16.21 9.14 8.35
N VAL A 71 16.07 8.30 7.31
CA VAL A 71 15.26 8.62 6.12
C VAL A 71 13.80 8.82 6.48
N ALA A 72 13.22 7.92 7.28
CA ALA A 72 11.82 8.04 7.69
C ALA A 72 11.57 9.28 8.55
N LEU A 73 12.44 9.57 9.52
CA LEU A 73 12.35 10.79 10.33
C LEU A 73 12.51 12.05 9.47
N GLY A 74 13.44 12.05 8.51
CA GLY A 74 13.61 13.16 7.57
C GLY A 74 12.37 13.39 6.69
N PHE A 75 11.65 12.33 6.34
CA PHE A 75 10.38 12.41 5.65
C PHE A 75 9.26 12.95 6.56
N ILE A 76 9.13 12.41 7.78
CA ILE A 76 8.13 12.85 8.77
C ILE A 76 8.30 14.34 9.13
N VAL A 77 9.52 14.79 9.37
CA VAL A 77 9.81 16.19 9.74
C VAL A 77 9.54 17.16 8.59
N LYS A 78 9.72 16.72 7.33
CA LYS A 78 9.41 17.54 6.15
C LYS A 78 7.92 17.62 5.81
N GLU A 79 7.08 16.79 6.43
CA GLU A 79 5.64 16.74 6.19
C GLU A 79 4.81 17.67 7.12
N GLN A 80 5.47 18.39 8.05
CA GLN A 80 4.86 19.43 8.91
C GLN A 80 5.12 20.84 8.37
#